data_AF-A0A2M7EGC8-F1
#
_entry.id   AF-A0A2M7EGC8-F1
#
_cell.length_a   1.000
_cell.length_b   1.000
_cell.length_c   1.000
_cell.angle_alpha   90.00
_cell.angle_beta   90.00
_cell.angle_gamma   90.00
#
_symmetry.space_group_name_H-M   'P 1'
#
loop_
_entity.id
_entity.type
_entity.pdbx_description
1 polymer ?
#
loop_
_entity_poly.entity_id
_entity_poly.type
_entity_poly.pdbx_seq_one_letter_code
_entity_poly.pdbx_strand_id
1 'polypeptide(L)'
;MKHSEHTLKAAEIFYASLRAVDPYESVKLHTDRIRQFHQDNNFKKLIVVGFGKAAVPMVKALEDDLADIIDAGIVITKYGRCAHNYSNPPLPPFDKGGIGGFFEVYEAGHPIPDESGLKAEDLQRLPILQR
;
A
#
# COMPACT_ATOMS: atom_id res chain seq x y z
N MET A 1 -0.34 -43.80 -3.46
CA MET A 1 -1.28 -42.77 -3.96
C MET A 1 -1.88 -41.87 -2.86
N LYS A 2 -2.06 -42.29 -1.59
CA LYS A 2 -2.67 -41.42 -0.54
C LYS A 2 -1.84 -40.22 -0.07
N HIS A 3 -0.51 -40.23 -0.25
CA HIS A 3 0.35 -39.13 0.22
C HIS A 3 0.16 -37.82 -0.55
N SER A 4 -0.30 -37.82 -1.81
CA SER A 4 -0.45 -36.58 -2.58
C SER A 4 -1.69 -35.78 -2.18
N GLU A 5 -2.77 -36.43 -1.74
CA GLU A 5 -4.04 -35.77 -1.41
C GLU A 5 -3.93 -34.90 -0.15
N HIS A 6 -3.24 -35.39 0.89
CA HIS A 6 -3.01 -34.62 2.12
C HIS A 6 -2.09 -33.42 1.88
N THR A 7 -1.06 -33.57 1.05
CA THR A 7 -0.17 -32.47 0.68
C THR A 7 -0.91 -31.39 -0.12
N LEU A 8 -1.81 -31.77 -1.03
CA LEU A 8 -2.64 -30.81 -1.77
C LEU A 8 -3.55 -30.02 -0.83
N LYS A 9 -4.26 -30.69 0.09
CA LYS A 9 -5.12 -30.01 1.08
C LYS A 9 -4.33 -29.08 2.00
N ALA A 10 -3.13 -29.47 2.43
CA ALA A 10 -2.26 -28.61 3.24
C ALA A 10 -1.80 -27.36 2.46
N ALA A 11 -1.43 -27.53 1.19
CA ALA A 11 -1.08 -26.41 0.33
C ALA A 11 -2.26 -25.46 0.11
N GLU A 12 -3.47 -25.99 -0.10
CA GLU A 12 -4.68 -25.18 -0.24
C GLU A 12 -4.95 -24.31 1.00
N ILE A 13 -4.85 -24.88 2.20
CA ILE A 13 -5.00 -24.15 3.47
C ILE A 13 -3.92 -23.07 3.61
N PHE A 14 -2.68 -23.40 3.27
CA PHE A 14 -1.55 -22.46 3.33
C PHE A 14 -1.77 -21.26 2.41
N TYR A 15 -2.09 -21.51 1.13
CA TYR A 15 -2.33 -20.43 0.17
C TYR A 15 -3.59 -19.63 0.48
N ALA A 16 -4.64 -20.26 1.01
CA ALA A 16 -5.81 -19.55 1.50
C ALA A 16 -5.44 -18.60 2.65
N SER A 17 -4.59 -19.05 3.58
CA SER A 17 -4.10 -18.24 4.69
C SER A 17 -3.25 -17.06 4.21
N LEU A 18 -2.38 -17.27 3.20
CA LEU A 18 -1.60 -16.18 2.60
C LEU A 18 -2.48 -15.14 1.91
N ARG A 19 -3.50 -15.58 1.16
CA ARG A 19 -4.46 -14.66 0.51
C ARG A 19 -5.26 -13.85 1.54
N ALA A 20 -5.64 -14.48 2.65
CA ALA A 20 -6.40 -13.81 3.71
C ALA A 20 -5.64 -12.66 4.40
N VAL A 21 -4.30 -12.64 4.29
CA VAL A 21 -3.44 -11.58 4.83
C VAL A 21 -2.68 -10.83 3.73
N ASP A 22 -3.12 -10.96 2.47
CA ASP A 22 -2.55 -10.17 1.39
C ASP A 22 -2.79 -8.67 1.68
N PRO A 23 -1.75 -7.81 1.65
CA PRO A 23 -1.91 -6.42 2.07
C PRO A 23 -2.86 -5.60 1.19
N TYR A 24 -2.93 -5.90 -0.12
CA TYR A 24 -3.84 -5.22 -1.03
C TYR A 24 -5.28 -5.65 -0.74
N GLU A 25 -5.54 -6.96 -0.75
CA GLU A 25 -6.88 -7.51 -0.50
C GLU A 25 -7.42 -7.11 0.88
N SER A 26 -6.56 -7.13 1.90
CA SER A 26 -6.93 -6.75 3.27
C SER A 26 -7.41 -5.30 3.38
N VAL A 27 -6.76 -4.38 2.66
CA VAL A 27 -7.16 -2.97 2.64
C VAL A 27 -8.40 -2.77 1.78
N LYS A 28 -8.48 -3.45 0.62
CA LYS A 28 -9.61 -3.37 -0.30
C LYS A 28 -10.94 -3.71 0.38
N LEU A 29 -10.95 -4.71 1.26
CA LEU A 29 -12.15 -5.08 2.04
C LEU A 29 -12.73 -3.95 2.91
N HIS A 30 -11.98 -2.86 3.13
CA HIS A 30 -12.36 -1.76 4.01
C HIS A 30 -12.56 -0.42 3.28
N THR A 31 -12.38 -0.35 1.95
CA THR A 31 -12.47 0.90 1.18
C THR A 31 -13.86 1.51 1.25
N ASP A 32 -14.92 0.70 1.12
CA ASP A 32 -16.31 1.13 1.26
C ASP A 32 -16.58 1.76 2.63
N ARG A 33 -16.05 1.16 3.69
CA ARG A 33 -16.19 1.69 5.06
C ARG A 33 -15.47 3.03 5.22
N ILE A 34 -14.30 3.19 4.61
CA ILE A 34 -13.56 4.48 4.61
C ILE A 34 -14.39 5.55 3.88
N ARG A 35 -14.92 5.23 2.70
CA ARG A 35 -15.77 6.14 1.93
C ARG A 35 -17.01 6.55 2.71
N GLN A 36 -17.73 5.59 3.27
CA GLN A 36 -18.91 5.87 4.07
C GLN A 36 -18.56 6.76 5.27
N PHE A 37 -17.49 6.44 6.01
CA PHE A 37 -17.05 7.25 7.13
C PHE A 37 -16.67 8.69 6.70
N HIS A 38 -16.07 8.85 5.52
CA HIS A 38 -15.77 10.15 4.93
C HIS A 38 -17.04 10.98 4.68
N GLN A 39 -18.07 10.36 4.09
CA GLN A 39 -19.34 11.00 3.76
C GLN A 39 -20.19 11.29 5.00
N ASP A 40 -20.35 10.32 5.90
CA ASP A 40 -21.18 10.43 7.11
C ASP A 40 -20.71 11.55 8.05
N ASN A 41 -19.40 11.79 8.10
CA ASN A 41 -18.79 12.86 8.91
C ASN A 41 -18.53 14.14 8.11
N ASN A 42 -18.88 14.15 6.82
CA ASN A 42 -18.71 15.29 5.92
C ASN A 42 -17.27 15.85 5.93
N PHE A 43 -16.26 14.96 5.92
CA PHE A 43 -14.87 15.38 5.82
C PHE A 43 -14.62 16.06 4.46
N LYS A 44 -13.72 17.04 4.47
CA LYS A 44 -13.38 17.82 3.27
C LYS A 44 -12.16 17.30 2.52
N LYS A 45 -11.32 16.53 3.22
CA LYS A 45 -10.06 16.04 2.70
C LYS A 45 -9.81 14.61 3.21
N LEU A 46 -9.31 13.75 2.34
CA LEU A 46 -8.73 12.45 2.67
C LEU A 46 -7.24 12.47 2.34
N ILE A 47 -6.41 12.49 3.39
CA ILE A 47 -4.95 12.41 3.28
C ILE A 47 -4.50 11.02 3.70
N VAL A 48 -3.74 10.35 2.85
CA VAL A 48 -3.31 8.97 3.08
C VAL A 48 -1.83 8.93 3.43
N VAL A 49 -1.50 8.32 4.57
CA VAL A 49 -0.12 8.12 5.03
C VAL A 49 0.12 6.61 5.13
N GLY A 50 1.06 6.10 4.33
CA GLY A 50 1.47 4.69 4.35
C GLY A 50 2.93 4.54 4.77
N PHE A 51 3.25 3.58 5.63
CA PHE A 51 4.63 3.25 5.96
C PHE A 51 4.84 1.75 6.19
N GLY A 52 6.00 1.24 5.79
CA GLY A 52 6.39 -0.17 5.94
C GLY A 52 6.54 -0.95 4.63
N LYS A 53 6.99 -2.21 4.71
CA LYS A 53 7.34 -3.05 3.54
C LYS A 53 6.18 -3.31 2.57
N ALA A 54 4.96 -3.29 3.11
CA ALA A 54 3.72 -3.51 2.38
C ALA A 54 2.94 -2.21 2.11
N ALA A 55 3.50 -1.05 2.43
CA ALA A 55 2.79 0.22 2.28
C ALA A 55 2.36 0.48 0.83
N VAL A 56 3.20 0.14 -0.15
CA VAL A 56 2.88 0.30 -1.58
C VAL A 56 1.62 -0.49 -1.99
N PRO A 57 1.53 -1.83 -1.83
CA PRO A 57 0.31 -2.56 -2.19
C PRO A 57 -0.90 -2.16 -1.34
N MET A 58 -0.73 -1.79 -0.08
CA MET A 58 -1.83 -1.29 0.76
C MET A 58 -2.43 0.01 0.22
N VAL A 59 -1.57 0.98 -0.12
CA VAL A 59 -2.01 2.27 -0.64
C VAL A 59 -2.56 2.13 -2.05
N LYS A 60 -2.04 1.18 -2.85
CA LYS A 60 -2.60 0.90 -4.16
C LYS A 60 -4.07 0.45 -4.10
N ALA A 61 -4.45 -0.33 -3.09
CA ALA A 61 -5.85 -0.71 -2.88
C ALA A 61 -6.74 0.50 -2.59
N LEU A 62 -6.24 1.48 -1.82
CA LEU A 62 -6.95 2.73 -1.58
C LEU A 62 -7.08 3.56 -2.86
N GLU A 63 -6.02 3.68 -3.63
CA GLU A 63 -6.06 4.41 -4.89
C GLU A 63 -7.07 3.81 -5.87
N ASP A 64 -7.08 2.49 -6.06
CA ASP A 64 -7.97 1.84 -7.02
C ASP A 64 -9.45 2.10 -6.73
N ASP A 65 -9.84 2.17 -5.46
CA ASP A 65 -11.24 2.28 -5.06
C ASP A 65 -11.66 3.70 -4.61
N LEU A 66 -10.70 4.55 -4.22
CA LEU A 66 -10.95 5.86 -3.58
C LEU A 66 -10.21 7.03 -4.26
N ALA A 67 -9.65 6.85 -5.46
CA ALA A 67 -8.93 7.93 -6.17
C ALA A 67 -9.75 9.21 -6.39
N ASP A 68 -11.07 9.12 -6.43
CA ASP A 68 -11.99 10.27 -6.58
C ASP A 68 -12.11 11.13 -5.32
N ILE A 69 -11.75 10.60 -4.14
CA ILE A 69 -11.84 11.31 -2.86
C ILE A 69 -10.49 11.51 -2.17
N ILE A 70 -9.41 10.86 -2.62
CA ILE A 70 -8.06 11.07 -2.09
C ILE A 70 -7.51 12.41 -2.60
N ASP A 71 -7.12 13.29 -1.70
CA ASP A 71 -6.55 14.58 -2.08
C ASP A 71 -5.02 14.53 -2.21
N ALA A 72 -4.37 13.75 -1.34
CA ALA A 72 -2.92 13.56 -1.34
C ALA A 72 -2.51 12.35 -0.50
N GLY A 73 -1.28 11.90 -0.68
CA GLY A 73 -0.67 10.97 0.25
C GLY A 73 0.84 10.91 0.17
N ILE A 74 1.40 10.30 1.21
CA ILE A 74 2.83 9.99 1.32
C ILE A 74 2.99 8.53 1.70
N VAL A 75 3.96 7.87 1.08
CA VAL A 75 4.23 6.44 1.29
C VAL A 75 5.71 6.24 1.56
N ILE A 76 6.08 5.62 2.68
CA ILE A 76 7.46 5.32 3.03
C ILE A 76 7.66 3.80 3.05
N THR A 77 8.53 3.28 2.19
CA THR A 77 8.80 1.83 2.10
C THR A 77 10.29 1.52 2.19
N LYS A 78 10.65 0.23 2.25
CA LYS A 78 12.05 -0.21 2.19
C LYS A 78 12.59 0.00 0.77
N TYR A 79 13.88 0.31 0.66
CA TYR A 79 14.61 0.33 -0.61
C TYR A 79 14.38 -0.89 -1.52
N GLY A 80 14.36 -0.63 -2.83
CA GLY A 80 14.21 -1.64 -3.88
C GLY A 80 12.77 -2.12 -4.08
N ARG A 81 11.79 -1.34 -3.61
CA ARG A 81 10.35 -1.64 -3.74
C ARG A 81 9.65 -0.73 -4.75
N CYS A 82 10.21 0.45 -5.01
CA CYS A 82 9.75 1.44 -6.00
C CYS A 82 10.51 1.29 -7.32
N ALA A 83 11.78 0.89 -7.28
CA ALA A 83 12.59 0.62 -8.46
C ALA A 83 12.27 -0.78 -9.00
N HIS A 84 11.61 -0.82 -10.15
CA HIS A 84 11.48 -1.91 -11.12
C HIS A 84 12.13 -3.29 -10.80
N ASN A 85 11.35 -4.35 -11.02
CA ASN A 85 11.79 -5.69 -11.46
C ASN A 85 12.26 -6.73 -10.42
N TYR A 86 12.06 -6.53 -9.13
CA TYR A 86 12.30 -7.60 -8.13
C TYR A 86 11.06 -7.94 -7.30
N SER A 87 10.01 -8.42 -7.97
CA SER A 87 8.97 -9.22 -7.34
C SER A 87 8.38 -10.12 -8.41
N ASN A 88 8.35 -11.42 -8.14
CA ASN A 88 7.56 -12.36 -8.92
C ASN A 88 6.40 -12.79 -8.00
N PRO A 89 5.13 -12.53 -8.34
CA PRO A 89 4.70 -11.82 -9.54
C PRO A 89 5.04 -10.31 -9.49
N PRO A 90 5.31 -9.69 -10.66
CA PRO A 90 5.50 -8.25 -10.75
C PRO A 90 4.25 -7.56 -10.22
N LEU A 91 4.44 -6.56 -9.35
CA LEU A 91 3.38 -5.59 -9.07
C LEU A 91 2.89 -5.07 -10.45
N PRO A 92 1.57 -4.92 -10.66
CA PRO A 92 1.02 -4.53 -11.96
C PRO A 92 1.78 -3.30 -12.48
N PRO A 93 2.08 -3.24 -13.78
CA PRO A 93 2.97 -2.24 -14.34
C PRO A 93 2.46 -0.85 -13.97
N PHE A 94 3.12 -0.22 -13.00
CA PHE A 94 2.94 1.18 -12.71
C PHE A 94 3.52 1.93 -13.90
N ASP A 95 2.66 2.43 -14.79
CA ASP A 95 3.08 3.36 -15.81
C ASP A 95 3.80 4.51 -15.10
N LYS A 96 5.13 4.55 -15.25
CA LYS A 96 6.04 5.52 -14.62
C LYS A 96 6.09 5.46 -13.08
N GLY A 97 6.22 4.26 -12.49
CA GLY A 97 6.95 4.10 -11.23
C GLY A 97 6.26 4.54 -9.92
N GLY A 98 4.93 4.46 -9.82
CA GLY A 98 4.27 4.63 -8.52
C GLY A 98 2.75 4.57 -8.59
N ILE A 99 2.15 4.49 -7.40
CA ILE A 99 0.78 4.96 -7.15
C ILE A 99 0.65 6.35 -7.81
N GLY A 100 -0.41 6.58 -8.58
CA GLY A 100 -0.62 7.75 -9.42
C GLY A 100 -0.58 9.08 -8.64
N GLY A 101 -0.66 10.19 -9.39
CA GLY A 101 -0.18 11.55 -9.02
C GLY A 101 -0.65 12.20 -7.71
N PHE A 102 -1.44 11.50 -6.90
CA PHE A 102 -1.79 11.88 -5.53
C PHE A 102 -0.70 11.52 -4.50
N PHE A 103 0.18 10.56 -4.81
CA PHE A 103 1.09 9.96 -3.82
C PHE A 103 2.56 10.23 -4.08
N GLU A 104 3.24 10.72 -3.05
CA GLU A 104 4.69 10.79 -3.02
C GLU A 104 5.26 9.54 -2.32
N VAL A 105 6.04 8.74 -3.05
CA VAL A 105 6.63 7.50 -2.53
C VAL A 105 8.12 7.69 -2.24
N TYR A 106 8.50 7.40 -1.01
CA TYR A 106 9.86 7.48 -0.49
C TYR A 106 10.36 6.10 -0.09
N GLU A 107 11.64 5.85 -0.31
CA GLU A 107 12.32 4.66 0.20
C GLU A 107 13.27 5.04 1.35
N ALA A 108 13.32 4.21 2.39
CA ALA A 108 14.12 4.44 3.58
C ALA A 108 14.77 3.15 4.11
N GLY A 109 15.78 3.34 4.95
CA GLY A 109 16.58 2.28 5.58
C GLY A 109 15.75 1.34 6.46
N HIS A 110 15.94 0.03 6.26
CA HIS A 110 15.42 -1.02 7.14
C HIS A 110 16.33 -2.26 7.06
N PRO A 111 16.75 -2.88 8.18
CA PRO A 111 16.23 -2.68 9.55
C PRO A 111 16.83 -1.50 10.32
N ILE A 112 17.95 -0.95 9.85
CA ILE A 112 18.60 0.22 10.47
C ILE A 112 18.05 1.48 9.78
N PRO A 113 17.44 2.42 10.51
CA PRO A 113 16.99 3.70 9.95
C PRO A 113 18.15 4.52 9.38
N ASP A 114 17.86 5.37 8.40
CA ASP A 114 18.83 6.25 7.76
C ASP A 114 18.27 7.65 7.51
N GLU A 115 19.08 8.53 6.93
CA GLU A 115 18.69 9.90 6.62
C GLU A 115 17.50 9.99 5.67
N SER A 116 17.30 9.01 4.79
CA SER A 116 16.17 9.01 3.86
C SER A 116 14.85 8.85 4.61
N GLY A 117 14.82 8.04 5.68
CA GLY A 117 13.69 7.97 6.60
C GLY A 117 13.39 9.32 7.25
N LEU A 118 14.42 9.99 7.79
CA LEU A 118 14.27 11.32 8.40
C LEU A 118 13.79 12.38 7.40
N LYS A 119 14.27 12.33 6.15
CA LYS A 119 13.84 13.24 5.07
C LYS A 119 12.39 13.01 4.66
N ALA A 120 11.90 11.78 4.78
CA ALA A 120 10.53 11.41 4.46
C ALA A 120 9.53 11.73 5.59
N GLU A 121 9.99 11.88 6.84
CA GLU A 121 9.16 12.32 7.98
C GLU A 121 8.72 13.79 7.89
N ASP A 122 9.35 14.60 7.03
CA ASP A 122 9.04 16.01 6.84
C ASP A 122 7.73 16.22 6.05
N LEU A 123 6.62 15.79 6.67
CA LEU A 123 5.23 15.92 6.22
C LEU A 123 4.85 17.37 5.88
N GLN A 124 5.57 18.36 6.42
CA GLN A 124 5.36 19.77 6.11
C GLN A 124 5.62 20.09 4.63
N ARG A 125 6.26 19.20 3.87
CA ARG A 125 6.49 19.35 2.43
C ARG A 125 5.27 19.01 1.56
N LEU A 126 4.27 18.30 2.10
CA LEU A 126 3.04 18.02 1.35
C LEU A 126 2.34 19.36 1.05
N PRO A 127 2.22 19.77 -0.23
CA PRO A 127 1.69 21.09 -0.60
C PRO A 127 0.27 21.37 -0.06
N ILE A 128 -0.46 20.31 0.27
CA ILE A 128 -1.84 20.36 0.78
C ILE A 128 -1.97 20.70 2.27
N LEU A 129 -0.89 20.52 3.06
CA LEU A 129 -0.84 20.90 4.48
C LEU A 129 -0.36 22.34 4.69
N GLN A 130 0.12 23.00 3.62
CA GLN A 130 0.58 24.39 3.62
C GLN A 130 -0.53 25.40 3.23
N ARG A 131 -1.80 24.96 3.14
CA ARG A 131 -2.96 25.78 2.78
C ARG A 131 -4.04 25.79 3.85
#